data_AF-A0A425CJY9-F1
#
_entry.id   AF-A0A425CJY9-F1
#
_cell.length_a   1.000
_cell.length_b   1.000
_cell.length_c   1.000
_cell.angle_alpha   90.00
_cell.angle_beta   90.00
_cell.angle_gamma   90.00
#
_symmetry.space_group_name_H-M   'P 1'
#
loop_
_entity.id
_entity.type
_entity.pdbx_description
1 polymer ?
#
loop_
_entity_poly.entity_id
_entity_poly.type
_entity_poly.pdbx_seq_one_letter_code
_entity_poly.pdbx_strand_id
1 'polypeptide(L)'
;MKRLRGEESKIIEVSVTQAITETPVLTQTEMSQLRILKKNPPPILAEPQLMGLLQRERSHLLGLIAPQPLVKLIQPFHTAFRAVDDTAGQLQLRAVTTPATGNCMAMAIVQALCYTDLAAQDTQLAAATGSLKRGIKHAGQLHLGKQFPHDTRIATLIALQRGRTDMEKKQFKWYLEDYGKSPSERNAKVHVHNWGGCETLYMATYFFAEMFTSLPRVGKVVMTSNAACTGRVP
;
A
#
# COMPACT_ATOMS: atom_id res chain seq x y z
N MET A 1 -8.02 14.23 -43.23
CA MET A 1 -8.05 13.49 -41.93
C MET A 1 -6.74 13.72 -41.20
N LYS A 2 -6.76 14.50 -40.10
CA LYS A 2 -5.58 14.80 -39.28
C LYS A 2 -5.32 13.61 -38.33
N ARG A 3 -4.15 12.98 -38.44
CA ARG A 3 -3.67 11.97 -37.46
C ARG A 3 -3.31 12.70 -36.16
N LEU A 4 -3.98 12.33 -35.07
CA LEU A 4 -3.62 12.77 -33.72
C LEU A 4 -2.31 12.08 -33.32
N ARG A 5 -1.35 12.89 -32.87
CA ARG A 5 -0.05 12.45 -32.35
C ARG A 5 -0.28 11.61 -31.09
N GLY A 6 0.35 10.44 -31.03
CA GLY A 6 0.39 9.62 -29.83
C GLY A 6 1.17 10.34 -28.74
N GLU A 7 0.59 10.43 -27.55
CA GLU A 7 1.29 10.83 -26.34
C GLU A 7 2.28 9.72 -25.96
N GLU A 8 3.56 10.09 -25.83
CA GLU A 8 4.60 9.19 -25.34
C GLU A 8 4.32 8.84 -23.87
N SER A 9 4.02 7.57 -23.61
CA SER A 9 3.96 7.01 -22.26
C SER A 9 5.32 7.16 -21.58
N LYS A 10 5.46 8.14 -20.69
CA LYS A 10 6.63 8.30 -19.82
C LYS A 10 6.65 7.16 -18.81
N ILE A 11 7.59 6.22 -18.99
CA ILE A 11 7.94 5.21 -18.00
C ILE A 11 8.52 5.94 -16.79
N ILE A 12 7.86 5.82 -15.63
CA ILE A 12 8.43 6.25 -14.36
C ILE A 12 9.26 5.08 -13.83
N GLU A 13 10.58 5.11 -14.04
CA GLU A 13 11.50 4.30 -13.24
C GLU A 13 11.39 4.74 -11.78
N VAL A 14 10.88 3.85 -10.92
CA VAL A 14 10.95 4.05 -9.47
C VAL A 14 12.33 3.57 -9.01
N SER A 15 13.35 4.42 -9.21
CA SER A 15 14.64 4.26 -8.54
C SER A 15 14.46 4.64 -7.06
N VAL A 16 14.50 3.65 -6.17
CA VAL A 16 14.49 3.89 -4.72
C VAL A 16 15.88 4.32 -4.28
N THR A 17 16.23 5.56 -4.58
CA THR A 17 17.40 6.25 -4.01
C THR A 17 17.17 7.76 -4.05
N GLN A 18 16.20 8.22 -3.27
CA GLN A 18 16.32 9.56 -2.68
C GLN A 18 16.44 9.39 -1.17
N ALA A 19 17.70 9.39 -0.71
CA ALA A 19 17.97 9.81 0.64
C ALA A 19 17.35 11.22 0.79
N ILE A 20 16.46 11.38 1.77
CA ILE A 20 15.95 12.70 2.15
C ILE A 20 17.15 13.44 2.74
N THR A 21 17.89 14.16 1.91
CA THR A 21 19.13 14.85 2.31
C THR A 21 18.84 16.16 3.04
N GLU A 22 17.61 16.67 2.97
CA GLU A 22 17.22 17.90 3.68
C GLU A 22 15.87 17.70 4.34
N THR A 23 15.82 17.92 5.66
CA THR A 23 14.57 17.90 6.41
C THR A 23 13.81 19.20 6.11
N PRO A 24 12.61 19.16 5.51
CA PRO A 24 11.92 20.37 5.08
C PRO A 24 11.53 21.22 6.30
N VAL A 25 11.91 22.50 6.26
CA VAL A 25 11.50 23.50 7.26
C VAL A 25 10.09 23.97 6.92
N LEU A 26 9.12 23.65 7.78
CA LEU A 26 7.71 24.03 7.61
C LEU A 26 7.48 25.49 8.02
N THR A 27 6.71 26.22 7.23
CA THR A 27 6.20 27.55 7.58
C THR A 27 5.19 27.48 8.73
N GLN A 28 4.94 28.61 9.41
CA GLN A 28 3.95 28.68 10.49
C GLN A 28 2.54 28.27 10.02
N THR A 29 2.19 28.61 8.79
CA THR A 29 0.91 28.23 8.17
C THR A 29 0.84 26.72 7.96
N GLU A 30 1.87 26.09 7.41
CA GLU A 30 1.93 24.63 7.23
C GLU A 30 1.91 23.91 8.58
N MET A 31 2.60 24.44 9.60
CA MET A 31 2.55 23.90 10.95
C MET A 31 1.15 23.93 11.56
N SER A 32 0.35 24.97 11.27
CA SER A 32 -1.04 25.08 11.76
C SER A 32 -1.99 24.07 11.11
N GLN A 33 -1.64 23.55 9.94
CA GLN A 33 -2.44 22.59 9.17
C GLN A 33 -2.10 21.12 9.51
N LEU A 34 -1.02 20.87 10.27
CA LEU A 34 -0.60 19.53 10.63
C LEU A 34 -1.63 18.82 11.52
N ARG A 35 -1.94 17.57 11.18
CA ARG A 35 -2.77 16.71 12.02
C ARG A 35 -1.93 16.06 13.14
N ILE A 36 -1.76 16.80 14.24
CA ILE A 36 -1.04 16.35 15.44
C ILE A 36 -2.04 15.89 16.49
N LEU A 37 -1.97 14.62 16.91
CA LEU A 37 -2.85 14.10 17.95
C LEU A 37 -2.20 14.25 19.33
N LYS A 38 -2.84 15.02 20.21
CA LYS A 38 -2.33 15.28 21.58
C LYS A 38 -2.58 14.11 22.55
N LYS A 39 -3.65 13.35 22.34
CA LYS A 39 -4.01 12.19 23.18
C LYS A 39 -3.00 11.05 23.00
N ASN A 40 -2.86 10.22 24.04
CA ASN A 40 -2.06 9.00 23.93
C ASN A 40 -2.72 7.98 23.01
N PRO A 41 -1.97 7.32 22.12
CA PRO A 41 -2.50 6.22 21.32
C PRO A 41 -2.87 5.04 22.22
N PRO A 42 -3.77 4.16 21.75
CA PRO A 42 -4.01 2.88 22.41
C PRO A 42 -2.68 2.16 22.70
N PRO A 43 -2.56 1.45 23.83
CA PRO A 43 -1.36 0.68 24.12
C PRO A 43 -1.14 -0.36 23.02
N ILE A 44 0.12 -0.53 22.62
CA ILE A 44 0.48 -1.61 21.71
C ILE A 44 0.36 -2.91 22.50
N LEU A 45 -0.39 -3.86 21.97
CA LEU A 45 -0.58 -5.18 22.56
C LEU A 45 0.74 -5.95 22.63
N ALA A 46 0.80 -6.96 23.50
CA ALA A 46 1.96 -7.84 23.57
C ALA A 46 2.17 -8.58 22.25
N GLU A 47 3.41 -8.96 21.95
CA GLU A 47 3.79 -9.60 20.69
C GLU A 47 2.96 -10.85 20.36
N PRO A 48 2.68 -11.80 21.29
CA PRO A 48 1.82 -12.95 21.00
C PRO A 48 0.38 -12.55 20.59
N GLN A 49 -0.15 -11.47 21.18
CA GLN A 49 -1.49 -10.98 20.86
C GLN A 49 -1.51 -10.32 19.47
N LEU A 50 -0.48 -9.55 19.13
CA LEU A 50 -0.33 -8.97 17.79
C LEU A 50 -0.18 -10.06 16.72
N MET A 51 0.61 -11.10 16.99
CA MET A 51 0.73 -12.25 16.10
C MET A 51 -0.59 -12.98 15.90
N GLY A 52 -1.38 -13.17 16.97
CA GLY A 52 -2.73 -13.72 16.87
C GLY A 52 -3.67 -12.88 15.98
N LEU A 53 -3.62 -11.54 16.12
CA LEU A 53 -4.39 -10.63 15.26
C LEU A 53 -3.92 -10.65 13.81
N LEU A 54 -2.61 -10.70 13.57
CA LEU A 54 -2.05 -10.86 12.23
C LEU A 54 -2.54 -12.14 11.57
N GLN A 55 -2.47 -13.27 12.28
CA GLN A 55 -2.92 -14.54 11.75
C GLN A 55 -4.41 -14.53 11.44
N ARG A 56 -5.23 -13.91 12.30
CA ARG A 56 -6.66 -13.73 12.03
C ARG A 56 -6.93 -12.93 10.76
N GLU A 57 -6.24 -11.81 10.55
CA GLU A 57 -6.41 -10.99 9.34
C GLU A 57 -5.88 -11.70 8.08
N ARG A 58 -4.84 -12.53 8.19
CA ARG A 58 -4.36 -13.39 7.10
C ARG A 58 -5.39 -14.44 6.72
N SER A 59 -5.92 -15.18 7.70
CA SER A 59 -6.94 -16.20 7.46
C SER A 59 -8.21 -15.59 6.87
N HIS A 60 -8.62 -14.42 7.36
CA HIS A 60 -9.76 -13.71 6.81
C HIS A 60 -9.51 -13.23 5.38
N LEU A 61 -8.35 -12.63 5.11
CA LEU A 61 -7.96 -12.22 3.76
C LEU A 61 -7.95 -13.44 2.83
N LEU A 62 -7.31 -14.54 3.21
CA LEU A 62 -7.30 -15.79 2.46
C LEU A 62 -8.71 -16.30 2.17
N GLY A 63 -9.63 -16.30 3.14
CA GLY A 63 -11.03 -16.67 2.90
C GLY A 63 -11.74 -15.78 1.88
N LEU A 64 -11.29 -14.52 1.73
CA LEU A 64 -11.80 -13.57 0.74
C LEU A 64 -11.09 -13.67 -0.62
N ILE A 65 -9.93 -14.32 -0.74
CA ILE A 65 -9.13 -14.36 -1.98
C ILE A 65 -8.83 -15.77 -2.51
N ALA A 66 -9.05 -16.80 -1.71
CA ALA A 66 -8.82 -18.20 -2.06
C ALA A 66 -9.72 -18.64 -3.24
N PRO A 67 -9.26 -19.60 -4.07
CA PRO A 67 -9.65 -19.67 -5.46
C PRO A 67 -11.09 -20.17 -5.68
N GLN A 68 -11.83 -19.43 -6.51
CA GLN A 68 -12.72 -20.03 -7.52
C GLN A 68 -11.84 -20.86 -8.49
N PRO A 69 -12.32 -21.98 -9.06
CA PRO A 69 -11.48 -22.98 -9.72
C PRO A 69 -10.57 -22.39 -10.80
N LEU A 70 -9.29 -22.79 -10.74
CA LEU A 70 -8.21 -22.45 -11.66
C LEU A 70 -8.57 -22.77 -13.12
N VAL A 71 -8.94 -21.76 -13.90
CA VAL A 71 -8.80 -21.83 -15.36
C VAL A 71 -7.33 -21.63 -15.68
N LYS A 72 -6.64 -22.72 -16.03
CA LYS A 72 -5.25 -22.73 -16.49
C LYS A 72 -5.09 -21.82 -17.72
N LEU A 73 -4.57 -20.61 -17.54
CA LEU A 73 -3.92 -19.87 -18.62
C LEU A 73 -2.41 -20.07 -18.50
N ILE A 74 -1.93 -21.22 -18.98
CA ILE A 74 -0.51 -21.39 -19.29
C ILE A 74 -0.39 -21.11 -20.79
N GLN A 75 -0.02 -19.88 -21.16
CA GLN A 75 0.51 -19.62 -22.50
C GLN A 75 2.04 -19.70 -22.48
N PRO A 76 2.66 -20.29 -23.52
CA PRO A 76 4.11 -20.47 -23.58
C PRO A 76 4.85 -19.14 -23.68
N PHE A 77 5.97 -19.03 -22.96
CA PHE A 77 6.87 -17.89 -23.02
C PHE A 77 7.58 -17.87 -24.38
N HIS A 78 7.43 -16.80 -25.15
CA HIS A 78 8.21 -16.57 -26.38
C HIS A 78 9.43 -15.69 -26.09
N THR A 79 10.60 -16.17 -26.48
CA THR A 79 11.90 -15.53 -26.30
C THR A 79 12.13 -14.44 -27.35
N ALA A 80 11.73 -13.19 -27.07
CA ALA A 80 12.37 -11.96 -27.55
C ALA A 80 11.63 -10.73 -26.99
N PHE A 81 12.32 -9.91 -26.20
CA PHE A 81 11.79 -8.64 -25.67
C PHE A 81 12.01 -7.53 -26.71
N ARG A 82 10.94 -6.91 -27.20
CA ARG A 82 11.02 -5.77 -28.14
C ARG A 82 10.39 -4.48 -27.58
N ALA A 83 9.46 -4.55 -26.62
CA ALA A 83 8.87 -3.40 -25.91
C ALA A 83 8.37 -3.75 -24.47
N VAL A 84 8.04 -2.73 -23.66
CA VAL A 84 7.50 -2.90 -22.28
C VAL A 84 6.11 -3.55 -22.28
N ASP A 85 5.27 -3.23 -23.27
CA ASP A 85 3.96 -3.87 -23.42
C ASP A 85 4.09 -5.36 -23.78
N ASP A 86 5.11 -5.72 -24.56
CA ASP A 86 5.47 -7.12 -24.83
C ASP A 86 5.92 -7.83 -23.54
N THR A 87 6.57 -7.10 -22.63
CA THR A 87 7.05 -7.63 -21.35
C THR A 87 5.87 -7.91 -20.40
N ALA A 88 4.85 -7.05 -20.36
CA ALA A 88 3.66 -7.27 -19.55
C ALA A 88 2.82 -8.46 -20.04
N GLY A 89 2.62 -8.57 -21.35
CA GLY A 89 1.95 -9.72 -21.97
C GLY A 89 2.68 -11.04 -21.73
N GLN A 90 4.01 -11.04 -21.86
CA GLN A 90 4.84 -12.24 -21.64
C GLN A 90 4.97 -12.63 -20.16
N LEU A 91 4.99 -11.66 -19.25
CA LEU A 91 5.02 -11.91 -17.80
C LEU A 91 3.62 -12.19 -17.21
N GLN A 92 2.58 -12.23 -18.05
CA GLN A 92 1.18 -12.40 -17.65
C GLN A 92 0.75 -11.36 -16.59
N LEU A 93 1.28 -10.15 -16.69
CA LEU A 93 0.95 -9.06 -15.80
C LEU A 93 -0.42 -8.50 -16.17
N ARG A 94 -1.32 -8.46 -15.19
CA ARG A 94 -2.64 -7.83 -15.34
C ARG A 94 -2.61 -6.43 -14.77
N ALA A 95 -2.88 -5.43 -15.62
CA ALA A 95 -3.14 -4.08 -15.15
C ALA A 95 -4.45 -4.04 -14.36
N VAL A 96 -4.43 -3.41 -13.20
CA VAL A 96 -5.61 -3.26 -12.33
C VAL A 96 -5.88 -1.78 -12.10
N THR A 97 -7.08 -1.32 -12.44
CA THR A 97 -7.47 0.07 -12.22
C THR A 97 -7.95 0.22 -10.78
N THR A 98 -7.43 1.23 -10.08
CA THR A 98 -7.87 1.58 -8.73
C THR A 98 -8.35 3.03 -8.68
N PRO A 99 -9.36 3.34 -7.85
CA PRO A 99 -9.89 4.69 -7.74
C PRO A 99 -8.90 5.62 -7.01
N ALA A 100 -8.88 6.90 -7.41
CA ALA A 100 -8.12 7.95 -6.73
C ALA A 100 -8.84 8.39 -5.43
N THR A 101 -8.82 7.52 -4.42
CA THR A 101 -9.52 7.71 -3.13
C THR A 101 -8.62 7.60 -1.91
N GLY A 102 -7.30 7.43 -2.11
CA GLY A 102 -6.35 7.10 -1.04
C GLY A 102 -6.30 5.61 -0.68
N ASN A 103 -7.21 4.80 -1.23
CA ASN A 103 -7.22 3.34 -1.10
C ASN A 103 -6.45 2.61 -2.20
N CYS A 104 -5.96 3.34 -3.21
CA CYS A 104 -5.40 2.78 -4.44
C CYS A 104 -4.29 1.74 -4.19
N MET A 105 -3.32 2.04 -3.32
CA MET A 105 -2.25 1.11 -2.98
C MET A 105 -2.80 -0.18 -2.35
N ALA A 106 -3.64 -0.09 -1.32
CA ALA A 106 -4.18 -1.26 -0.63
C ALA A 106 -5.09 -2.10 -1.55
N MET A 107 -5.92 -1.46 -2.37
CA MET A 107 -6.77 -2.16 -3.36
C MET A 107 -5.94 -2.82 -4.45
N ALA A 108 -4.87 -2.18 -4.91
CA ALA A 108 -3.95 -2.78 -5.88
C ALA A 108 -3.29 -4.04 -5.30
N ILE A 109 -2.90 -4.01 -4.01
CA ILE A 109 -2.28 -5.17 -3.36
C ILE A 109 -3.31 -6.31 -3.28
N VAL A 110 -4.54 -6.02 -2.86
CA VAL A 110 -5.61 -7.03 -2.79
C VAL A 110 -5.93 -7.63 -4.15
N GLN A 111 -6.05 -6.79 -5.19
CA GLN A 111 -6.27 -7.28 -6.55
C GLN A 111 -5.09 -8.09 -7.08
N ALA A 112 -3.86 -7.77 -6.65
CA ALA A 112 -2.67 -8.52 -7.02
C ALA A 112 -2.64 -9.94 -6.43
N LEU A 113 -3.31 -10.15 -5.30
CA LEU A 113 -3.42 -11.46 -4.66
C LEU A 113 -4.49 -12.35 -5.30
N CYS A 114 -5.29 -11.81 -6.23
CA CYS A 114 -6.43 -12.50 -6.83
C CYS A 114 -6.30 -12.61 -8.35
N TYR A 115 -6.61 -13.78 -8.88
CA TYR A 115 -6.76 -13.96 -10.33
C TYR A 115 -8.01 -13.30 -10.88
N THR A 116 -9.11 -13.40 -10.13
CA THR A 116 -10.37 -12.78 -10.49
C THR A 116 -10.28 -11.27 -10.34
N ASP A 117 -10.97 -10.57 -11.22
CA ASP A 117 -11.12 -9.13 -11.07
C ASP A 117 -12.05 -8.78 -9.89
N LEU A 118 -11.47 -8.62 -8.71
CA LEU A 118 -12.19 -8.11 -7.54
C LEU A 118 -12.72 -6.69 -7.77
N ALA A 119 -12.28 -5.98 -8.82
CA ALA A 119 -12.86 -4.69 -9.15
C ALA A 119 -14.36 -4.80 -9.55
N ALA A 120 -14.88 -5.98 -9.87
CA ALA A 120 -16.30 -6.20 -10.08
C ALA A 120 -17.09 -6.54 -8.80
N GLN A 121 -16.41 -6.73 -7.66
CA GLN A 121 -16.98 -7.28 -6.42
C GLN A 121 -16.71 -6.33 -5.24
N ASP A 122 -17.43 -5.20 -5.20
CA ASP A 122 -17.16 -4.10 -4.26
C ASP A 122 -17.12 -4.51 -2.79
N THR A 123 -18.07 -5.33 -2.33
CA THR A 123 -18.11 -5.80 -0.94
C THR A 123 -16.86 -6.64 -0.59
N GLN A 124 -16.45 -7.53 -1.49
CA GLN A 124 -15.30 -8.41 -1.28
C GLN A 124 -13.99 -7.63 -1.36
N LEU A 125 -13.86 -6.72 -2.34
CA LEU A 125 -12.71 -5.83 -2.44
C LEU A 125 -12.57 -4.95 -1.20
N ALA A 126 -13.67 -4.38 -0.70
CA ALA A 126 -13.67 -3.55 0.51
C ALA A 126 -13.28 -4.37 1.75
N ALA A 127 -13.85 -5.57 1.91
CA ALA A 127 -13.54 -6.47 3.02
C ALA A 127 -12.05 -6.88 3.01
N ALA A 128 -11.53 -7.27 1.85
CA ALA A 128 -10.14 -7.68 1.70
C ALA A 128 -9.18 -6.50 1.89
N THR A 129 -9.53 -5.31 1.38
CA THR A 129 -8.77 -4.07 1.59
C THR A 129 -8.72 -3.72 3.08
N GLY A 130 -9.84 -3.84 3.79
CA GLY A 130 -9.89 -3.64 5.23
C GLY A 130 -9.05 -4.65 6.00
N SER A 131 -9.09 -5.92 5.60
CA SER A 131 -8.26 -6.99 6.19
C SER A 131 -6.78 -6.69 6.04
N LEU A 132 -6.36 -6.30 4.84
CA LEU A 132 -4.98 -5.90 4.56
C LEU A 132 -4.54 -4.71 5.40
N LYS A 133 -5.35 -3.64 5.47
CA LYS A 133 -4.99 -2.44 6.25
C LYS A 133 -4.83 -2.74 7.74
N ARG A 134 -5.72 -3.55 8.32
CA ARG A 134 -5.60 -4.00 9.72
C ARG A 134 -4.36 -4.87 9.90
N GLY A 135 -4.08 -5.78 8.97
CA GLY A 135 -2.85 -6.57 8.93
C GLY A 135 -1.59 -5.71 8.93
N ILE A 136 -1.50 -4.73 8.03
CA ILE A 136 -0.40 -3.75 7.95
C ILE A 136 -0.22 -3.00 9.28
N LYS A 137 -1.31 -2.53 9.88
CA LYS A 137 -1.27 -1.87 11.20
C LYS A 137 -0.64 -2.79 12.25
N HIS A 138 -1.10 -4.05 12.35
CA HIS A 138 -0.59 -4.99 13.34
C HIS A 138 0.88 -5.34 13.08
N ALA A 139 1.26 -5.51 11.81
CA ALA A 139 2.64 -5.77 11.40
C ALA A 139 3.56 -4.61 11.78
N GLY A 140 3.16 -3.36 11.50
CA GLY A 140 3.94 -2.18 11.85
C GLY A 140 4.00 -1.86 13.34
N GLN A 141 3.12 -2.46 14.14
CA GLN A 141 3.16 -2.38 15.60
C GLN A 141 4.15 -3.37 16.21
N LEU A 142 4.44 -4.48 15.54
CA LEU A 142 5.50 -5.40 15.94
C LEU A 142 6.85 -4.69 15.84
N HIS A 143 7.64 -4.77 16.90
CA HIS A 143 9.01 -4.23 16.94
C HIS A 143 9.15 -2.79 16.38
N LEU A 144 8.12 -1.93 16.54
CA LEU A 144 7.97 -0.64 15.85
C LEU A 144 9.24 0.23 15.83
N GLY A 145 10.01 0.23 16.92
CA GLY A 145 11.25 1.02 17.01
C GLY A 145 12.41 0.48 16.17
N LYS A 146 12.44 -0.84 15.92
CA LYS A 146 13.43 -1.49 15.06
C LYS A 146 13.02 -1.41 13.59
N GLN A 147 11.74 -1.63 13.30
CA GLN A 147 11.21 -1.57 11.93
C GLN A 147 11.18 -0.15 11.37
N PHE A 148 10.90 0.85 12.22
CA PHE A 148 10.88 2.25 11.84
C PHE A 148 11.81 3.07 12.74
N PRO A 149 13.08 3.24 12.32
CA PRO A 149 14.00 4.20 12.92
C PRO A 149 13.38 5.59 13.02
N HIS A 150 13.93 6.44 13.89
CA HIS A 150 13.37 7.77 14.15
C HIS A 150 13.16 8.56 12.86
N ASP A 151 14.19 8.66 12.02
CA ASP A 151 14.16 9.46 10.79
C ASP A 151 13.11 8.96 9.80
N THR A 152 12.97 7.64 9.63
CA THR A 152 11.92 7.04 8.81
C THR A 152 10.53 7.45 9.30
N ARG A 153 10.30 7.42 10.62
CA ARG A 153 9.01 7.82 11.19
C ARG A 153 8.71 9.29 10.95
N ILE A 154 9.70 10.16 11.13
CA ILE A 154 9.55 11.60 10.89
C ILE A 154 9.26 11.88 9.42
N ALA A 155 10.05 11.30 8.51
CA ALA A 155 9.88 11.43 7.08
C ALA A 155 8.47 11.03 6.61
N THR A 156 7.99 9.86 7.04
CA THR A 156 6.62 9.41 6.74
C THR A 156 5.58 10.40 7.27
N LEU A 157 5.71 10.84 8.54
CA LEU A 157 4.73 11.76 9.12
C LEU A 157 4.72 13.11 8.40
N ILE A 158 5.88 13.64 8.00
CA ILE A 158 5.98 14.88 7.23
C ILE A 158 5.28 14.74 5.88
N ALA A 159 5.57 13.66 5.14
CA ALA A 159 4.95 13.39 3.84
C ALA A 159 3.41 13.30 3.93
N LEU A 160 2.89 12.84 5.08
CA LEU A 160 1.46 12.72 5.34
C LEU A 160 0.83 13.97 5.96
N GLN A 161 1.55 15.09 6.10
CA GLN A 161 1.08 16.32 6.79
C GLN A 161 0.68 16.07 8.26
N ARG A 162 1.41 15.16 8.92
CA ARG A 162 1.24 14.77 10.32
C ARG A 162 2.50 14.98 11.16
N GLY A 163 3.55 15.48 10.53
CA GLY A 163 4.92 15.38 11.00
C GLY A 163 5.62 16.71 11.05
N ARG A 164 6.48 16.86 12.06
CA ARG A 164 7.57 17.84 12.10
C ARG A 164 8.77 17.15 12.78
N THR A 165 9.93 17.77 12.73
CA THR A 165 11.21 17.11 13.05
C THR A 165 11.38 16.67 14.50
N ASP A 166 10.68 17.31 15.43
CA ASP A 166 10.74 17.03 16.87
C ASP A 166 9.77 15.92 17.34
N MET A 167 9.10 15.22 16.42
CA MET A 167 7.97 14.38 16.80
C MET A 167 8.34 13.03 17.42
N GLU A 168 7.59 12.71 18.46
CA GLU A 168 7.71 11.45 19.18
C GLU A 168 7.12 10.25 18.44
N LYS A 169 7.60 9.06 18.83
CA LYS A 169 7.08 7.74 18.39
C LYS A 169 5.57 7.58 18.50
N LYS A 170 4.90 8.29 19.41
CA LYS A 170 3.44 8.23 19.58
C LYS A 170 2.66 8.71 18.36
N GLN A 171 3.18 9.67 17.59
CA GLN A 171 2.49 10.16 16.39
C GLN A 171 2.47 9.10 15.29
N PHE A 172 3.57 8.34 15.16
CA PHE A 172 3.63 7.24 14.22
C PHE A 172 2.70 6.08 14.60
N LYS A 173 2.54 5.81 15.91
CA LYS A 173 1.53 4.85 16.39
C LYS A 173 0.10 5.28 16.00
N TRP A 174 -0.20 6.56 16.16
CA TRP A 174 -1.49 7.12 15.74
C TRP A 174 -1.71 7.01 14.23
N TYR A 175 -0.67 7.22 13.43
CA TYR A 175 -0.74 7.00 11.99
C TYR A 175 -1.15 5.56 11.66
N LEU A 176 -0.47 4.55 12.22
CA LEU A 176 -0.82 3.14 11.97
C LEU A 176 -2.25 2.81 12.43
N GLU A 177 -2.66 3.33 13.58
CA GLU A 177 -4.02 3.15 14.10
C GLU A 177 -5.09 3.76 13.18
N ASP A 178 -4.88 5.00 12.74
CA ASP A 178 -5.80 5.69 11.82
C ASP A 178 -5.82 5.03 10.44
N TYR A 179 -4.65 4.60 9.93
CA TYR A 179 -4.54 3.86 8.67
C TYR A 179 -5.36 2.58 8.71
N GLY A 180 -5.18 1.75 9.76
CA GLY A 180 -5.92 0.51 9.92
C GLY A 180 -7.43 0.67 10.18
N LYS A 181 -7.87 1.85 10.62
CA LYS A 181 -9.30 2.20 10.82
C LYS A 181 -9.91 2.97 9.65
N SER A 182 -9.11 3.39 8.68
CA SER A 182 -9.60 4.17 7.56
C SER A 182 -10.58 3.38 6.69
N PRO A 183 -11.61 4.03 6.10
CA PRO A 183 -12.56 3.39 5.21
C PRO A 183 -11.90 2.59 4.08
N SER A 184 -12.52 1.49 3.67
CA SER A 184 -11.93 0.55 2.69
C SER A 184 -12.79 0.34 1.45
N GLU A 185 -13.95 0.95 1.40
CA GLU A 185 -14.87 0.92 0.27
C GLU A 185 -14.24 1.61 -0.95
N ARG A 186 -14.57 1.14 -2.16
CA ARG A 186 -14.04 1.67 -3.43
C ARG A 186 -14.10 3.20 -3.48
N ASN A 187 -15.28 3.74 -3.17
CA ASN A 187 -15.58 5.16 -3.35
C ASN A 187 -15.35 5.99 -2.09
N ALA A 188 -14.95 5.37 -0.97
CA ALA A 188 -14.71 6.11 0.26
C ALA A 188 -13.43 6.93 0.16
N LYS A 189 -13.55 8.24 0.35
CA LYS A 189 -12.40 9.17 0.32
C LYS A 189 -11.62 9.07 1.63
N VAL A 190 -10.42 8.51 1.55
CA VAL A 190 -9.46 8.50 2.65
C VAL A 190 -8.68 9.80 2.63
N HIS A 191 -8.65 10.49 3.78
CA HIS A 191 -7.88 11.71 3.94
C HIS A 191 -6.37 11.45 3.78
N VAL A 192 -5.63 12.39 3.19
CA VAL A 192 -4.16 12.30 2.96
C VAL A 192 -3.36 11.87 4.20
N HIS A 193 -3.74 12.32 5.40
CA HIS A 193 -3.19 11.90 6.69
C HIS A 193 -3.21 10.37 6.94
N ASN A 194 -3.96 9.60 6.17
CA ASN A 194 -4.14 8.15 6.34
C ASN A 194 -3.82 7.39 5.05
N TRP A 195 -3.15 8.02 4.08
CA TRP A 195 -2.68 7.31 2.87
C TRP A 195 -1.52 6.39 3.23
N GLY A 196 -1.40 5.29 2.48
CA GLY A 196 -0.25 4.40 2.58
C GLY A 196 0.90 4.87 1.69
N GLY A 197 2.13 4.76 2.18
CA GLY A 197 3.36 4.94 1.42
C GLY A 197 4.26 3.70 1.42
N CYS A 198 5.55 3.92 1.15
CA CYS A 198 6.55 2.86 1.11
C CYS A 198 6.63 2.05 2.41
N GLU A 199 6.43 2.69 3.56
CA GLU A 199 6.43 2.04 4.86
C GLU A 199 5.28 1.03 5.02
N THR A 200 4.08 1.39 4.54
CA THR A 200 2.93 0.47 4.56
C THR A 200 3.06 -0.63 3.52
N LEU A 201 3.70 -0.37 2.38
CA LEU A 201 4.04 -1.39 1.39
C LEU A 201 5.06 -2.39 1.97
N TYR A 202 6.10 -1.90 2.63
CA TYR A 202 7.08 -2.74 3.32
C TYR A 202 6.38 -3.62 4.38
N MET A 203 5.47 -3.06 5.17
CA MET A 203 4.67 -3.83 6.14
C MET A 203 3.71 -4.82 5.51
N ALA A 204 3.21 -4.55 4.30
CA ALA A 204 2.42 -5.53 3.58
C ALA A 204 3.26 -6.79 3.30
N THR A 205 4.56 -6.64 2.97
CA THR A 205 5.44 -7.80 2.76
C THR A 205 5.61 -8.62 4.06
N TYR A 206 5.77 -7.96 5.21
CA TYR A 206 5.83 -8.63 6.51
C TYR A 206 4.51 -9.33 6.85
N PHE A 207 3.38 -8.66 6.59
CA PHE A 207 2.06 -9.26 6.72
C PHE A 207 1.92 -10.52 5.86
N PHE A 208 2.52 -10.58 4.68
CA PHE A 208 2.44 -11.76 3.81
C PHE A 208 3.53 -12.82 3.99
N ALA A 209 4.59 -12.56 4.77
CA ALA A 209 5.77 -13.43 4.85
C ALA A 209 5.44 -14.90 5.18
N GLU A 210 4.39 -15.15 5.96
CA GLU A 210 3.91 -16.50 6.32
C GLU A 210 2.66 -16.94 5.53
N MET A 211 2.08 -16.05 4.72
CA MET A 211 0.90 -16.36 3.90
C MET A 211 1.28 -17.09 2.60
N PHE A 212 2.47 -16.82 2.06
CA PHE A 212 2.93 -17.39 0.79
C PHE A 212 3.70 -18.71 0.92
N THR A 213 3.86 -19.25 2.13
CA THR A 213 4.37 -20.61 2.31
C THR A 213 3.31 -21.67 2.01
N SER A 214 2.02 -21.30 1.98
CA SER A 214 0.87 -22.19 1.75
C SER A 214 0.15 -21.97 0.41
N LEU A 215 0.49 -20.92 -0.33
CA LEU A 215 -0.06 -20.65 -1.67
C LEU A 215 0.91 -21.17 -2.75
N PRO A 216 0.44 -21.84 -3.82
CA PRO A 216 1.30 -22.12 -4.96
C PRO A 216 1.89 -20.79 -5.47
N ARG A 217 3.20 -20.76 -5.74
CA ARG A 217 3.90 -19.59 -6.28
C ARG A 217 3.32 -19.27 -7.65
N VAL A 218 2.51 -18.23 -7.78
CA VAL A 218 2.01 -17.83 -9.09
C VAL A 218 1.81 -16.32 -9.21
N GLY A 219 2.16 -15.79 -10.38
CA GLY A 219 1.83 -14.45 -10.86
C GLY A 219 2.55 -13.32 -10.12
N LYS A 220 3.56 -12.72 -10.75
CA LYS A 220 4.03 -11.40 -10.31
C LYS A 220 3.00 -10.38 -10.78
N VAL A 221 2.68 -9.38 -9.96
CA VAL A 221 1.80 -8.27 -10.37
C VAL A 221 2.64 -7.00 -10.29
N VAL A 222 2.69 -6.28 -11.40
CA VAL A 222 3.34 -4.97 -11.46
C VAL A 222 2.29 -3.92 -11.17
N MET A 223 2.54 -3.15 -10.12
CA MET A 223 1.72 -2.00 -9.78
C MET A 223 2.20 -0.80 -10.58
N THR A 224 1.33 -0.25 -11.41
CA THR A 224 1.49 1.10 -11.95
C THR A 224 0.45 1.98 -11.28
N SER A 225 0.88 2.98 -10.49
CA SER A 225 -0.03 4.00 -9.97
C SER A 225 0.07 5.25 -10.85
N ASN A 226 -1.05 5.67 -11.44
CA ASN A 226 -1.16 7.00 -12.03
C ASN A 226 -1.29 8.10 -10.98
N ALA A 227 -1.43 7.73 -9.70
CA ALA A 227 -1.25 8.63 -8.59
C ALA A 227 0.24 8.63 -8.26
N ALA A 228 0.92 9.73 -8.59
CA ALA A 228 2.22 9.99 -8.01
C ALA A 228 2.06 9.92 -6.48
N CYS A 229 2.74 8.97 -5.83
CA CYS A 229 2.93 8.95 -4.38
C CYS A 229 3.85 10.09 -3.92
N THR A 230 4.01 11.15 -4.72
CA THR A 230 4.70 12.37 -4.38
C THR A 230 3.64 13.41 -4.06
N GLY A 231 3.61 13.81 -2.80
CA GLY A 231 2.86 14.98 -2.37
C GLY A 231 3.31 16.19 -3.18
N ARG A 232 2.45 16.62 -4.10
CA ARG A 232 2.15 18.00 -4.50
C ARG A 232 1.20 17.91 -5.68
N VAL A 233 -0.08 18.07 -5.42
CA VAL A 233 -1.04 18.55 -6.42
C VAL A 233 -1.06 20.08 -6.25
N PRO A 234 -1.02 20.87 -7.34
CA PRO A 234 -0.92 22.34 -7.31
C PRO A 234 -2.01 23.02 -6.48
#